data_AF-A0A0U3PN58-F1
#
_entry.id   AF-A0A0U3PN58-F1
#
_cell.length_a   1.000
_cell.length_b   1.000
_cell.length_c   1.000
_cell.angle_alpha   90.00
_cell.angle_beta   90.00
_cell.angle_gamma   90.00
#
_symmetry.space_group_name_H-M   'P 1'
#
loop_
_entity.id
_entity.type
_entity.pdbx_description
1 polymer ?
#
loop_
_entity_poly.entity_id
_entity_poly.type
_entity_poly.pdbx_seq_one_letter_code
_entity_poly.pdbx_strand_id
1 'polypeptide(L)'
;MSGAVVAAALLVPVGVPGVAWAHGEESDESAVLVEQAVSLIANNAYEDQVAERIEDALMAPHKEGVTLSKVREAQDRIEQPGYSAAVGRQVKRLLLDSLGGKMPSAPKAGRPATGEETGTSVVLDELKPARGVSDGGDAVLLGLGAAAVGGGLWLSRRLRPPHTLRELEHRDRSHREAS
;
A
#
# COMPACT_ATOMS: atom_id res chain seq x y z
N MET A 1 0.51 -42.03 -6.00
CA MET A 1 -0.60 -41.62 -5.13
C MET A 1 -0.08 -41.51 -3.71
N SER A 2 -0.36 -40.55 -2.87
CA SER A 2 -1.01 -39.23 -2.91
C SER A 2 -0.92 -38.80 -1.45
N GLY A 3 -0.40 -37.61 -1.12
CA GLY A 3 -0.41 -37.17 0.28
C GLY A 3 0.54 -36.06 0.71
N ALA A 4 1.37 -35.50 -0.17
CA ALA A 4 2.37 -34.50 0.23
C ALA A 4 1.98 -33.04 -0.04
N VAL A 5 0.76 -32.73 -0.51
CA VAL A 5 0.46 -31.40 -1.08
C VAL A 5 -0.54 -30.55 -0.26
N VAL A 6 -1.17 -31.05 0.80
CA VAL A 6 -2.38 -30.37 1.33
C VAL A 6 -2.13 -29.29 2.40
N ALA A 7 -0.96 -29.18 3.02
CA ALA A 7 -0.85 -28.35 4.23
C ALA A 7 -0.41 -26.88 4.05
N ALA A 8 0.04 -26.45 2.88
CA ALA A 8 0.63 -25.11 2.70
C ALA A 8 -0.33 -24.04 2.16
N ALA A 9 -1.61 -24.36 1.91
CA ALA A 9 -2.51 -23.52 1.11
C ALA A 9 -3.54 -22.68 1.90
N LEU A 10 -3.54 -22.66 3.24
CA LEU A 10 -4.71 -22.18 4.00
C LEU A 10 -4.51 -20.96 4.92
N LEU A 11 -3.39 -20.23 4.84
CA LEU A 11 -3.17 -19.04 5.68
C LEU A 11 -2.62 -17.84 4.87
N VAL A 12 -3.38 -17.41 3.87
CA VAL A 12 -3.28 -16.02 3.38
C VAL A 12 -4.65 -15.39 3.57
N PRO A 13 -4.89 -14.62 4.63
CA PRO A 13 -6.01 -13.70 4.63
C PRO A 13 -5.63 -12.61 3.62
N VAL A 14 -6.05 -12.79 2.36
CA VAL A 14 -6.07 -11.71 1.38
C VAL A 14 -7.16 -10.77 1.85
N GLY A 15 -6.82 -9.89 2.79
CA GLY A 15 -7.61 -8.72 3.09
C GLY A 15 -7.64 -7.89 1.82
N VAL A 16 -8.73 -8.00 1.06
CA VAL A 16 -9.01 -7.07 -0.02
C VAL A 16 -9.27 -5.73 0.69
N PRO A 17 -8.40 -4.71 0.56
CA PRO A 17 -8.76 -3.40 1.05
C PRO A 17 -10.04 -3.01 0.32
N GLY A 18 -11.10 -2.74 1.07
CA GLY A 18 -12.34 -2.22 0.50
C GLY A 18 -11.98 -0.99 -0.33
N VAL A 19 -12.33 -1.02 -1.62
CA VAL A 19 -12.26 0.16 -2.48
C VAL A 19 -13.24 1.19 -1.91
N ALA A 20 -12.71 2.16 -1.18
CA ALA A 20 -13.44 3.34 -0.78
C ALA A 20 -13.59 4.22 -2.03
N TRP A 21 -14.79 4.24 -2.59
CA TRP A 21 -15.15 5.14 -3.67
C TRP A 21 -15.38 6.53 -3.08
N ALA A 22 -14.38 7.40 -3.21
CA ALA A 22 -14.53 8.82 -2.93
C ALA A 22 -15.30 9.47 -4.10
N HIS A 23 -16.64 9.35 -4.09
CA HIS A 23 -17.49 10.29 -4.83
C HIS A 23 -17.62 11.57 -3.98
N GLY A 24 -16.58 12.39 -4.00
CA GLY A 24 -16.68 13.78 -3.58
C GLY A 24 -17.24 14.58 -4.74
N GLU A 25 -18.16 15.50 -4.47
CA GLU A 25 -18.53 16.54 -5.42
C GLU A 25 -17.27 17.26 -5.90
N GLU A 26 -17.28 17.65 -7.18
CA GLU A 26 -16.20 18.42 -7.78
C GLU A 26 -15.97 19.70 -6.98
N SER A 27 -14.71 20.01 -6.68
CA SER A 27 -14.39 21.16 -5.82
C SER A 27 -14.69 22.46 -6.55
N ASP A 28 -15.33 23.39 -5.84
CA ASP A 28 -15.64 24.73 -6.35
C ASP A 28 -14.45 25.70 -6.21
N GLU A 29 -13.34 25.24 -5.64
CA GLU A 29 -12.13 26.01 -5.36
C GLU A 29 -11.03 25.76 -6.38
N SER A 30 -10.64 26.82 -7.09
CA SER A 30 -9.55 26.79 -8.08
C SER A 30 -8.23 26.26 -7.49
N ALA A 31 -7.91 26.60 -6.24
CA ALA A 31 -6.67 26.13 -5.58
C ALA A 31 -6.62 24.62 -5.42
N VAL A 32 -7.75 24.00 -5.03
CA VAL A 32 -7.85 22.55 -4.85
C VAL A 32 -7.74 21.85 -6.20
N LEU A 33 -8.41 22.37 -7.23
CA LEU A 33 -8.33 21.81 -8.59
C LEU A 33 -6.91 21.91 -9.18
N VAL A 34 -6.19 23.01 -8.95
CA VAL A 34 -4.78 23.14 -9.34
C VAL A 34 -3.90 22.10 -8.61
N GLU A 35 -4.13 21.86 -7.32
CA GLU A 35 -3.42 20.81 -6.58
C GLU A 35 -3.71 19.42 -7.14
N GLN A 36 -4.97 19.14 -7.49
CA GLN A 36 -5.36 17.89 -8.14
C GLN A 36 -4.65 17.72 -9.48
N ALA A 37 -4.58 18.76 -10.32
CA ALA A 37 -3.82 18.73 -11.57
C ALA A 37 -2.32 18.46 -11.33
N VAL A 38 -1.71 19.08 -10.33
CA VAL A 38 -0.31 18.79 -9.93
C VAL A 38 -0.14 17.33 -9.50
N SER A 39 -1.11 16.77 -8.78
CA SER A 39 -1.11 15.38 -8.34
C SER A 39 -1.25 14.40 -9.51
N LEU A 40 -2.10 14.71 -10.50
CA LEU A 40 -2.28 13.91 -11.71
C LEU A 40 -0.97 13.84 -12.53
N ILE A 41 -0.30 14.98 -12.70
CA ILE A 41 1.01 15.01 -13.37
C ILE A 41 2.05 14.19 -12.58
N ALA A 42 2.05 14.28 -11.25
CA ALA A 42 2.98 13.52 -10.41
C ALA A 42 2.77 12.00 -10.51
N ASN A 43 1.54 11.56 -10.79
CA ASN A 43 1.18 10.16 -10.96
C ASN A 43 1.20 9.68 -12.43
N ASN A 44 1.76 10.48 -13.35
CA ASN A 44 1.81 10.18 -14.79
C ASN A 44 0.43 9.91 -15.40
N ALA A 45 -0.59 10.65 -14.98
CA ALA A 45 -1.90 10.62 -15.62
C ALA A 45 -1.83 11.03 -17.10
N TYR A 46 -2.88 10.68 -17.85
CA TYR A 46 -3.03 11.09 -19.24
C TYR A 46 -3.20 12.61 -19.35
N GLU A 47 -2.76 13.16 -20.49
CA GLU A 47 -2.85 14.59 -20.82
C GLU A 47 -4.27 15.13 -20.63
N ASP A 48 -5.26 14.44 -21.19
CA ASP A 48 -6.67 14.84 -21.13
C ASP A 48 -7.16 15.05 -19.69
N GLN A 49 -6.77 14.17 -18.76
CA GLN A 49 -7.17 14.26 -17.36
C GLN A 49 -6.56 15.47 -16.65
N VAL A 50 -5.32 15.83 -17.04
CA VAL A 50 -4.65 17.01 -16.50
C VAL A 50 -5.26 18.28 -17.11
N ALA A 51 -5.58 18.26 -18.41
CA ALA A 51 -6.17 19.39 -19.12
C ALA A 51 -7.57 19.71 -18.59
N GLU A 52 -8.43 18.70 -18.44
CA GLU A 52 -9.75 18.80 -17.81
C GLU A 52 -9.66 19.48 -16.44
N ARG A 53 -8.75 19.01 -15.59
CA ARG A 53 -8.62 19.57 -14.24
C ARG A 53 -8.09 21.01 -14.22
N ILE A 54 -7.26 21.39 -15.19
CA ILE A 54 -6.82 22.78 -15.38
C ILE A 54 -7.98 23.66 -15.85
N GLU A 55 -8.82 23.15 -16.76
CA GLU A 55 -10.02 23.84 -17.23
C GLU A 55 -11.01 24.06 -16.07
N ASP A 56 -11.27 23.04 -15.26
CA ASP A 56 -12.11 23.15 -14.06
C ASP A 56 -11.58 24.26 -13.15
N ALA A 57 -10.27 24.31 -12.91
CA ALA A 57 -9.68 25.34 -12.08
C ALA A 57 -9.90 26.76 -12.65
N LEU A 58 -9.93 26.90 -13.98
CA LEU A 58 -10.23 28.15 -14.67
C LEU A 58 -11.72 28.48 -14.71
N MET A 59 -12.60 27.50 -14.55
CA MET A 59 -14.06 27.67 -14.53
C MET A 59 -14.67 27.77 -13.13
N ALA A 60 -13.96 27.30 -12.09
CA ALA A 60 -14.38 27.32 -10.69
C ALA A 60 -14.89 28.70 -10.20
N PRO A 61 -15.96 28.77 -9.40
CA PRO A 61 -16.47 30.05 -8.90
C PRO A 61 -15.50 30.74 -7.93
N HIS A 62 -14.73 29.98 -7.14
CA HIS A 62 -13.78 30.51 -6.15
C HIS A 62 -12.35 30.48 -6.70
N LYS A 63 -11.71 31.65 -6.81
CA LYS A 63 -10.39 31.84 -7.46
C LYS A 63 -9.26 32.19 -6.49
N GLU A 64 -9.55 32.22 -5.21
CA GLU A 64 -8.62 32.61 -4.16
C GLU A 64 -7.42 31.64 -4.10
N GLY A 65 -6.23 32.18 -3.78
CA GLY A 65 -5.02 31.36 -3.60
C GLY A 65 -4.33 30.89 -4.89
N VAL A 66 -4.82 31.29 -6.07
CA VAL A 66 -4.26 30.89 -7.37
C VAL A 66 -3.96 32.09 -8.27
N THR A 67 -2.79 32.07 -8.90
CA THR A 67 -2.44 33.02 -9.97
C THR A 67 -2.98 32.53 -11.32
N LEU A 68 -4.19 32.98 -11.71
CA LEU A 68 -4.89 32.49 -12.91
C LEU A 68 -4.11 32.65 -14.22
N SER A 69 -3.25 33.65 -14.35
CA SER A 69 -2.42 33.82 -15.56
C SER A 69 -1.47 32.65 -15.78
N LYS A 70 -0.91 32.08 -14.69
CA LYS A 70 -0.02 30.91 -14.76
C LYS A 70 -0.79 29.63 -15.04
N VAL A 71 -2.03 29.53 -14.54
CA VAL A 71 -2.92 28.39 -14.85
C VAL A 71 -3.32 28.40 -16.32
N ARG A 72 -3.61 29.57 -16.89
CA ARG A 72 -3.86 29.71 -18.33
C ARG A 72 -2.63 29.39 -19.17
N GLU A 73 -1.45 29.85 -18.76
CA GLU A 73 -0.20 29.44 -19.43
C GLU A 73 0.00 27.91 -19.37
N ALA A 74 -0.37 27.27 -18.26
CA ALA A 74 -0.32 25.82 -18.13
C ALA A 74 -1.30 25.12 -19.10
N GLN A 75 -2.51 25.68 -19.29
CA GLN A 75 -3.48 25.22 -20.29
C GLN A 75 -2.93 25.34 -21.72
N ASP A 76 -2.42 26.53 -22.08
CA ASP A 76 -1.88 26.78 -23.42
C ASP A 76 -0.71 25.83 -23.78
N ARG A 77 0.00 25.33 -22.77
CA ARG A 77 1.13 24.39 -22.93
C ARG A 77 0.67 22.95 -23.06
N ILE A 78 -0.40 22.57 -22.36
CA ILE A 78 -0.89 21.20 -22.41
C ILE A 78 -1.67 20.96 -23.71
N GLU A 79 -2.42 21.94 -24.20
CA GLU A 79 -3.19 21.84 -25.45
C GLU A 79 -2.31 21.84 -26.72
N GLN A 80 -1.01 22.13 -26.59
CA GLN A 80 -0.09 22.06 -27.71
C GLN A 80 0.20 20.61 -28.11
N PRO A 81 0.17 20.29 -29.42
CA PRO A 81 0.46 18.94 -29.88
C PRO A 81 1.89 18.54 -29.49
N GLY A 82 2.03 17.30 -28.99
CA GLY A 82 3.32 16.75 -28.56
C GLY A 82 3.55 16.78 -27.06
N TYR A 83 2.50 16.50 -26.27
CA TYR A 83 2.65 16.30 -24.84
C TYR A 83 3.69 15.22 -24.55
N SER A 84 4.63 15.58 -23.68
CA SER A 84 5.74 14.72 -23.27
C SER A 84 6.01 14.95 -21.80
N ALA A 85 6.79 14.06 -21.19
CA ALA A 85 7.22 14.24 -19.81
C ALA A 85 7.95 15.58 -19.57
N ALA A 86 8.57 16.16 -20.61
CA ALA A 86 9.18 17.49 -20.51
C ALA A 86 8.14 18.61 -20.40
N VAL A 87 7.04 18.53 -21.18
CA VAL A 87 5.91 19.45 -21.11
C VAL A 87 5.20 19.30 -19.76
N GLY A 88 4.90 18.08 -19.32
CA GLY A 88 4.29 17.84 -18.01
C GLY A 88 5.08 18.44 -16.85
N ARG A 89 6.42 18.39 -16.89
CA ARG A 89 7.27 19.08 -15.89
C ARG A 89 7.15 20.60 -15.93
N GLN A 90 6.98 21.20 -17.11
CA GLN A 90 6.79 22.65 -17.25
C GLN A 90 5.40 23.06 -16.74
N VAL A 91 4.35 22.34 -17.15
CA VAL A 91 2.97 22.51 -16.67
C VAL A 91 2.93 22.43 -15.14
N LYS A 92 3.51 21.36 -14.56
CA LYS A 92 3.60 21.22 -13.09
C LYS A 92 4.30 22.41 -12.42
N ARG A 93 5.34 22.96 -13.03
CA ARG A 93 6.05 24.12 -12.49
C ARG A 93 5.17 25.37 -12.50
N LEU A 94 4.46 25.63 -13.60
CA LEU A 94 3.52 26.75 -13.72
C LEU A 94 2.39 26.65 -12.69
N LEU A 95 1.83 25.45 -12.51
CA LEU A 95 0.78 25.19 -11.52
C LEU A 95 1.28 25.33 -10.08
N LEU A 96 2.47 24.83 -9.75
CA LEU A 96 3.04 25.05 -8.41
C LEU A 96 3.35 26.51 -8.15
N ASP A 97 3.83 27.24 -9.17
CA ASP A 97 4.12 28.66 -9.08
C ASP A 97 2.84 29.51 -9.03
N SER A 98 1.70 29.00 -9.51
CA SER A 98 0.39 29.65 -9.35
C SER A 98 -0.10 29.61 -7.91
N LEU A 99 0.29 28.58 -7.14
CA LEU A 99 0.03 28.39 -5.71
C LEU A 99 1.07 29.06 -4.79
N GLY A 100 1.99 29.86 -5.34
CA GLY A 100 3.07 30.49 -4.56
C GLY A 100 4.23 29.55 -4.22
N GLY A 101 4.42 28.49 -5.00
CA GLY A 101 5.54 27.57 -4.92
C GLY A 101 5.38 26.44 -3.89
N LYS A 102 4.22 26.32 -3.25
CA LYS A 102 3.89 25.28 -2.29
C LYS A 102 2.46 24.80 -2.55
N MET A 103 2.19 23.53 -2.27
CA MET A 103 0.80 23.05 -2.22
C MET A 103 0.23 23.40 -0.84
N PRO A 104 -0.85 24.21 -0.75
CA PRO A 104 -1.61 24.44 0.48
C PRO A 104 -1.86 23.17 1.32
N SER A 105 -2.19 22.06 0.66
CA SER A 105 -2.53 20.78 1.29
C SER A 105 -1.32 19.89 1.57
N ALA A 106 -0.10 20.31 1.23
CA ALA A 106 1.08 19.49 1.50
C ALA A 106 1.38 19.43 3.02
N PRO A 107 1.67 18.23 3.56
CA PRO A 107 2.15 18.10 4.92
C PRO A 107 3.44 18.89 5.12
N LYS A 108 3.67 19.38 6.35
CA LYS A 108 4.94 20.04 6.68
C LYS A 108 6.10 19.08 6.39
N ALA A 109 7.06 19.56 5.59
CA ALA A 109 8.25 18.80 5.23
C ALA A 109 8.95 18.24 6.48
N GLY A 110 9.30 16.94 6.44
CA GLY A 110 9.94 16.23 7.55
C GLY A 110 8.99 15.60 8.56
N ARG A 111 7.67 15.67 8.35
CA ARG A 111 6.69 14.92 9.14
C ARG A 111 5.92 13.96 8.22
N PRO A 112 5.73 12.69 8.61
CA PRO A 112 4.81 11.81 7.91
C PRO A 112 3.40 12.42 7.99
N ALA A 113 2.69 12.40 6.86
CA ALA A 113 1.32 12.89 6.79
C ALA A 113 0.44 12.10 7.77
N THR A 114 -0.29 12.82 8.62
CA THR A 114 -1.26 12.20 9.54
C THR A 114 -2.62 12.06 8.85
N GLY A 115 -3.45 11.09 9.26
CA GLY A 115 -4.77 10.87 8.66
C GLY A 115 -5.69 12.12 8.75
N GLU A 116 -5.47 12.96 9.75
CA GLU A 116 -6.15 14.26 9.90
C GLU A 116 -5.75 15.27 8.82
N GLU A 117 -4.50 15.25 8.35
CA GLU A 117 -3.98 16.16 7.32
C GLU A 117 -4.32 15.70 5.89
N THR A 118 -4.59 14.41 5.69
CA THR A 118 -4.95 13.82 4.39
C THR A 118 -6.46 13.66 4.19
N GLY A 119 -7.28 14.24 5.06
CA GLY A 119 -8.75 14.11 5.02
C GLY A 119 -9.26 12.68 5.24
N THR A 120 -8.39 11.80 5.73
CA THR A 120 -8.66 10.38 5.98
C THR A 120 -8.63 10.18 7.49
N SER A 121 -9.66 10.68 8.17
CA SER A 121 -9.89 10.38 9.58
C SER A 121 -10.22 8.90 9.71
N VAL A 122 -9.21 8.06 9.83
CA VAL A 122 -9.41 6.74 10.40
C VAL A 122 -9.57 6.99 11.90
N VAL A 123 -10.82 6.97 12.36
CA VAL A 123 -11.11 6.84 13.79
C VAL A 123 -10.65 5.43 14.17
N LEU A 124 -9.36 5.30 14.45
CA LEU A 124 -8.85 4.15 15.16
C LEU A 124 -9.26 4.38 16.61
N ASP A 125 -10.17 3.56 17.11
CA ASP A 125 -10.40 3.44 18.55
C ASP A 125 -9.04 3.34 19.24
N GLU A 126 -8.89 4.06 20.37
CA GLU A 126 -7.68 4.06 21.18
C GLU A 126 -7.18 2.62 21.34
N LEU A 127 -6.02 2.30 20.75
CA LEU A 127 -5.46 0.96 20.74
C LEU A 127 -5.19 0.54 22.18
N LYS A 128 -6.16 -0.14 22.79
CA LYS A 128 -6.02 -0.85 24.06
C LYS A 128 -5.65 -2.27 23.72
N PRO A 129 -4.35 -2.61 23.60
CA PRO A 129 -3.95 -3.99 23.33
C PRO A 129 -4.54 -4.87 24.43
N ALA A 130 -5.46 -5.75 24.03
CA ALA A 130 -6.05 -6.68 24.96
C ALA A 130 -4.92 -7.60 25.46
N ARG A 131 -4.66 -7.58 26.77
CA ARG A 131 -3.68 -8.47 27.38
C ARG A 131 -4.34 -9.83 27.57
N GLY A 132 -3.96 -10.81 26.76
CA GLY A 132 -4.43 -12.20 26.86
C GLY A 132 -5.39 -12.60 25.74
N VAL A 133 -5.99 -13.79 25.87
CA VAL A 133 -7.01 -14.28 24.93
C VAL A 133 -8.29 -13.50 25.17
N SER A 134 -8.60 -12.58 24.26
CA SER A 134 -9.64 -11.58 24.46
C SER A 134 -10.88 -11.83 23.62
N ASP A 135 -10.75 -12.60 22.55
CA ASP A 135 -11.86 -13.00 21.70
C ASP A 135 -11.76 -14.48 21.27
N GLY A 136 -12.79 -14.94 20.53
CA GLY A 136 -12.83 -16.30 20.00
C GLY A 136 -11.74 -16.58 18.96
N GLY A 137 -11.24 -15.55 18.26
CA GLY A 137 -10.16 -15.66 17.29
C GLY A 137 -8.83 -15.98 17.96
N ASP A 138 -8.51 -15.28 19.04
CA ASP A 138 -7.34 -15.54 19.89
C ASP A 138 -7.34 -16.99 20.42
N ALA A 139 -8.52 -17.47 20.83
CA ALA A 139 -8.67 -18.83 21.34
C ALA A 139 -8.42 -19.89 20.25
N VAL A 140 -8.88 -19.63 19.02
CA VAL A 140 -8.63 -20.50 17.86
C VAL A 140 -7.14 -20.52 17.51
N LEU A 141 -6.48 -19.37 17.48
CA LEU A 141 -5.05 -19.28 17.20
C LEU A 141 -4.21 -20.00 18.26
N LEU A 142 -4.56 -19.84 19.54
CA LEU A 142 -3.91 -20.55 20.64
C LEU A 142 -4.12 -22.06 20.52
N GLY A 143 -5.35 -22.49 20.21
CA GLY A 143 -5.69 -23.89 19.98
C GLY A 143 -4.90 -24.52 18.82
N LEU A 144 -4.79 -23.81 17.70
CA LEU A 144 -3.98 -24.24 16.54
C LEU A 144 -2.49 -24.36 16.89
N GLY A 145 -1.95 -23.38 17.63
CA GLY A 145 -0.57 -23.43 18.12
C GLY A 145 -0.31 -24.63 19.03
N ALA A 146 -1.20 -24.86 20.00
CA ALA A 146 -1.11 -26.01 20.90
C ALA A 146 -1.21 -27.35 20.13
N ALA A 147 -2.11 -27.44 19.15
CA ALA A 147 -2.26 -28.62 18.30
C ALA A 147 -1.01 -28.87 17.44
N ALA A 148 -0.39 -27.83 16.89
CA ALA A 148 0.85 -27.96 16.13
C ALA A 148 2.01 -28.47 17.00
N VAL A 149 2.16 -27.93 18.22
CA VAL A 149 3.20 -28.38 19.17
C VAL A 149 2.95 -29.84 19.58
N GLY A 150 1.72 -30.17 19.98
CA GLY A 150 1.35 -31.53 20.39
C GLY A 150 1.51 -32.54 19.26
N GLY A 151 1.06 -32.19 18.05
CA GLY A 151 1.22 -33.00 16.85
C GLY A 151 2.69 -33.23 16.49
N GLY A 152 3.51 -32.17 16.53
CA GLY A 152 4.95 -32.26 16.27
C GLY A 152 5.67 -33.18 17.26
N LEU A 153 5.37 -33.06 18.56
CA LEU A 153 5.93 -33.95 19.59
C LEU A 153 5.49 -35.40 19.41
N TRP A 154 4.22 -35.62 19.09
CA TRP A 154 3.70 -36.96 18.86
C TRP A 154 4.34 -37.62 17.64
N LEU A 155 4.45 -36.91 16.52
CA LEU A 155 5.14 -37.39 15.32
C LEU A 155 6.62 -37.65 15.59
N SER A 156 7.29 -36.75 16.31
CA SER A 156 8.69 -36.93 16.70
C SER A 156 8.90 -38.22 17.50
N ARG A 157 7.98 -38.54 18.42
CA ARG A 157 8.06 -39.78 19.20
C ARG A 157 7.72 -41.01 18.36
N ARG A 158 6.70 -40.94 17.51
CA ARG A 158 6.21 -42.07 16.71
C ARG A 158 7.15 -42.44 15.57
N LEU A 159 7.76 -41.45 14.91
CA LEU A 159 8.67 -41.65 13.78
C LEU A 159 10.13 -41.71 14.21
N ARG A 160 10.42 -41.74 15.51
CA ARG A 160 11.79 -41.87 16.02
C ARG A 160 12.39 -43.18 15.53
N PRO A 161 13.46 -43.17 14.72
CA PRO A 161 14.14 -44.39 14.32
C PRO A 161 14.74 -45.07 15.56
N PRO A 162 14.65 -46.41 15.69
CA PRO A 162 15.21 -47.14 16.82
C PRO A 162 16.74 -47.15 16.83
N HIS A 163 17.37 -46.92 15.68
CA HIS A 163 18.83 -46.99 15.51
C HIS A 163 19.45 -45.59 15.52
N THR A 164 20.50 -45.42 16.33
CA THR A 164 21.33 -44.22 16.28
C THR A 164 22.29 -44.31 15.09
N LEU A 165 22.67 -43.18 14.49
CA LEU A 165 23.60 -43.14 13.35
C LEU A 165 24.92 -43.91 13.59
N ARG A 166 25.34 -44.02 14.86
CA ARG A 166 26.51 -44.81 15.30
C ARG A 166 26.36 -46.32 15.05
N GLU A 167 25.15 -46.87 15.17
CA GLU A 167 24.90 -48.30 14.90
C GLU A 167 24.93 -48.62 13.41
N LEU A 168 24.46 -47.70 12.56
CA LEU A 168 24.53 -47.83 11.11
C LEU A 168 25.98 -47.70 10.60
N GLU A 169 26.78 -46.82 11.22
CA GLU A 169 28.20 -46.64 10.87
C GLU A 169 29.06 -47.85 11.26
N HIS A 170 28.80 -48.50 12.40
CA HIS A 170 29.50 -49.73 12.78
C HIS A 170 29.18 -50.90 11.85
N ARG A 171 27.93 -51.00 11.38
CA ARG A 171 27.50 -52.09 10.49
C ARG A 171 28.14 -51.98 9.09
N ASP A 172 28.22 -50.77 8.53
CA ASP A 172 28.87 -50.54 7.21
C ASP A 172 30.38 -50.80 7.26
N ARG A 173 31.03 -50.42 8.36
CA ARG A 173 32.47 -50.66 8.56
C ARG A 173 32.79 -52.14 8.72
N SER A 174 32.00 -52.87 9.51
CA SER A 174 32.15 -54.32 9.68
C SER A 174 31.91 -55.12 8.39
N HIS A 175 31.11 -54.60 7.45
CA HIS A 175 30.84 -55.24 6.17
C HIS A 175 31.96 -55.03 5.14
N ARG A 176 32.71 -53.90 5.21
CA ARG A 176 33.88 -53.64 4.36
C ARG A 176 35.14 -54.38 4.79
N GLU A 177 35.30 -54.67 6.07
CA GLU A 177 36.46 -55.42 6.58
C GLU A 177 36.34 -56.94 6.33
N ALA A 178 35.15 -57.41 5.96
CA ALA A 178 34.86 -58.82 5.68
C ALA A 178 34.88 -59.18 4.17
N SER A 179 35.25 -58.24 3.30
CA SER A 179 35.34 -58.38 1.83
C SER A 179 36.74 -58.07 1.35
#